data_AF-A0A0S8G9P3-F1
#
_entry.id   AF-A0A0S8G9P3-F1
#
_cell.length_a   1.000
_cell.length_b   1.000
_cell.length_c   1.000
_cell.angle_alpha   90.00
_cell.angle_beta   90.00
_cell.angle_gamma   90.00
#
_symmetry.space_group_name_H-M   'P 1'
#
loop_
_entity.id
_entity.type
_entity.pdbx_description
1 polymer ?
#
loop_
_entity_poly.entity_id
_entity_poly.type
_entity_poly.pdbx_seq_one_letter_code
_entity_poly.pdbx_strand_id
1 'polypeptide(L)'
;MTDPLGLALAFAGAAAAAFMAGIGSAIGIQTAGSTANGVLSEDPEKYGQLFVLVALPGTQGFYGFLGAFFVMIQLRIFGATLPPLS
;
A
#
# COMPACT_ATOMS: atom_id res chain seq x y z
N MET A 1 14.84 7.71 -25.29
CA MET A 1 13.81 6.96 -26.02
C MET A 1 12.90 6.33 -24.99
N THR A 2 11.78 6.96 -24.69
CA THR A 2 10.74 6.38 -23.82
C THR A 2 9.67 5.78 -24.71
N ASP A 3 9.78 4.47 -24.91
CA ASP A 3 8.77 3.68 -25.59
C ASP A 3 7.42 3.81 -24.87
N PRO A 4 6.32 4.21 -25.55
CA PRO A 4 4.99 4.33 -24.94
C PRO A 4 4.53 3.07 -24.21
N LEU A 5 4.89 1.89 -24.72
CA LEU A 5 4.57 0.62 -24.07
C LEU A 5 5.35 0.47 -22.75
N GLY A 6 6.63 0.82 -22.74
CA GLY A 6 7.46 0.84 -21.52
C GLY A 6 6.91 1.77 -20.44
N LEU A 7 6.43 2.95 -20.82
CA LEU A 7 5.81 3.90 -19.88
C LEU A 7 4.48 3.37 -19.33
N ALA A 8 3.64 2.77 -20.19
CA ALA A 8 2.38 2.16 -19.77
C ALA A 8 2.60 1.01 -18.77
N LEU A 9 3.59 0.16 -19.02
CA LEU A 9 3.97 -0.93 -18.11
C LEU A 9 4.49 -0.41 -16.75
N ALA A 10 5.27 0.68 -16.75
CA ALA A 10 5.76 1.27 -15.52
C ALA A 10 4.62 1.81 -14.64
N PHE A 11 3.63 2.49 -15.24
CA PHE A 11 2.44 2.94 -14.51
C PHE A 11 1.56 1.77 -14.05
N ALA A 12 1.38 0.75 -14.89
CA ALA A 12 0.64 -0.45 -14.49
C ALA A 12 1.30 -1.16 -13.30
N GLY A 13 2.63 -1.25 -13.28
CA GLY A 13 3.40 -1.80 -12.16
C GLY A 13 3.25 -0.97 -10.88
N ALA A 14 3.32 0.36 -10.97
CA ALA A 14 3.09 1.24 -9.83
C ALA A 14 1.67 1.10 -9.26
N ALA A 15 0.65 1.03 -10.14
CA ALA A 15 -0.72 0.80 -9.74
C ALA A 15 -0.90 -0.57 -9.06
N ALA A 16 -0.37 -1.64 -9.66
CA ALA A 16 -0.44 -2.98 -9.08
C ALA A 16 0.20 -3.04 -7.69
N ALA A 17 1.39 -2.44 -7.50
CA ALA A 17 2.08 -2.38 -6.22
C ALA A 17 1.22 -1.70 -5.13
N ALA A 18 0.60 -0.56 -5.44
CA ALA A 18 -0.25 0.15 -4.49
C ALA A 18 -1.55 -0.60 -4.18
N PHE A 19 -2.27 -1.05 -5.22
CA PHE A 19 -3.60 -1.65 -5.05
C PHE A 19 -3.55 -3.03 -4.42
N MET A 20 -2.67 -3.92 -4.89
CA MET A 20 -2.61 -5.28 -4.34
C MET A 20 -2.16 -5.27 -2.88
N ALA A 21 -1.17 -4.44 -2.54
CA ALA A 21 -0.70 -4.31 -1.17
C ALA A 21 -1.74 -3.63 -0.26
N GLY A 22 -2.44 -2.61 -0.76
CA GLY A 22 -3.54 -1.96 -0.05
C GLY A 22 -4.70 -2.92 0.25
N ILE A 23 -5.10 -3.74 -0.72
CA ILE A 23 -6.11 -4.79 -0.55
C ILE A 23 -5.65 -5.81 0.49
N GLY A 24 -4.42 -6.30 0.39
CA GLY A 24 -3.85 -7.24 1.37
C GLY A 24 -3.86 -6.68 2.80
N SER A 25 -3.48 -5.41 2.98
CA SER A 25 -3.57 -4.74 4.27
C SER A 25 -5.00 -4.61 4.78
N ALA A 26 -5.95 -4.22 3.93
CA ALA A 26 -7.34 -4.06 4.34
C ALA A 26 -7.93 -5.40 4.85
N ILE A 27 -7.68 -6.49 4.13
CA ILE A 27 -8.11 -7.84 4.53
C ILE A 27 -7.44 -8.26 5.84
N GLY A 28 -6.13 -8.03 5.97
CA GLY A 28 -5.39 -8.36 7.20
C GLY A 28 -5.88 -7.59 8.42
N ILE A 29 -6.09 -6.28 8.28
CA ILE A 29 -6.64 -5.40 9.33
C ILE A 29 -8.05 -5.86 9.71
N GLN A 30 -8.92 -6.16 8.74
CA GLN A 30 -10.28 -6.66 9.00
C GLN A 30 -10.25 -7.97 9.80
N THR A 31 -9.37 -8.89 9.43
CA THR A 31 -9.26 -10.20 10.08
C THR A 31 -8.78 -10.07 11.52
N ALA A 32 -7.71 -9.30 11.74
CA ALA A 32 -7.19 -9.03 13.09
C ALA A 32 -8.20 -8.24 13.93
N GLY A 33 -8.85 -7.24 13.34
CA GLY A 33 -9.81 -6.35 14.00
C GLY A 33 -11.07 -7.09 14.45
N SER A 34 -11.63 -7.98 13.63
CA SER A 34 -12.79 -8.79 14.03
C SER A 34 -12.49 -9.68 15.23
N THR A 35 -11.29 -10.27 15.27
CA THR A 35 -10.83 -11.08 16.41
C THR A 35 -10.57 -10.23 17.65
N ALA A 36 -9.88 -9.09 17.50
CA ALA A 36 -9.62 -8.15 18.59
C ALA A 36 -10.92 -7.62 19.22
N ASN A 37 -11.93 -7.30 18.41
CA ASN A 37 -13.23 -6.85 18.90
C ASN A 37 -13.94 -7.91 19.75
N GLY A 38 -13.80 -9.19 19.41
CA GLY A 38 -14.33 -10.28 20.23
C GLY A 38 -13.62 -10.43 21.58
N VAL A 39 -12.33 -10.08 21.65
CA VAL A 39 -11.62 -10.03 22.95
C VAL A 39 -12.04 -8.80 23.75
N LEU A 40 -12.21 -7.65 23.08
CA LEU A 40 -12.58 -6.39 23.73
C LEU A 40 -14.02 -6.36 24.27
N SER A 41 -14.90 -7.25 23.82
CA SER A 41 -16.23 -7.38 24.41
C SER A 41 -16.20 -7.94 25.83
N GLU A 42 -15.16 -8.72 26.16
CA GLU A 42 -14.95 -9.29 27.51
C GLU A 42 -13.89 -8.52 28.31
N ASP A 43 -12.77 -8.15 27.66
CA ASP A 43 -11.60 -7.51 28.29
C ASP A 43 -11.25 -6.15 27.63
N PRO A 44 -12.01 -5.07 27.88
CA PRO A 44 -11.82 -3.78 27.20
C PRO A 44 -10.46 -3.11 27.52
N GLU A 45 -9.87 -3.43 28.67
CA GLU A 45 -8.57 -2.89 29.11
C GLU A 45 -7.41 -3.27 28.16
N LYS A 46 -7.59 -4.30 27.33
CA LYS A 46 -6.58 -4.78 26.36
C LYS A 46 -6.50 -3.99 25.06
N TYR A 47 -7.29 -2.93 24.89
CA TYR A 47 -7.37 -2.14 23.65
C TYR A 47 -6.00 -1.72 23.11
N GLY A 48 -5.13 -1.16 23.96
CA GLY A 48 -3.83 -0.66 23.50
C GLY A 48 -2.95 -1.73 22.85
N GLN A 49 -2.86 -2.92 23.47
CA GLN A 49 -2.07 -4.03 22.93
C GLN A 49 -2.70 -4.62 21.67
N LEU A 50 -4.03 -4.79 21.66
CA LEU A 50 -4.75 -5.33 20.53
C LEU A 50 -4.74 -4.38 19.33
N PHE A 51 -4.83 -3.07 19.55
CA PHE A 51 -4.73 -2.06 18.50
C PHE A 51 -3.39 -2.13 17.76
N VAL A 52 -2.28 -2.31 18.49
CA VAL A 52 -0.96 -2.51 17.87
C VAL A 52 -0.95 -3.77 17.01
N LEU A 53 -1.51 -4.88 17.47
CA LEU A 53 -1.60 -6.12 16.70
C LEU A 53 -2.47 -5.98 15.44
N VAL A 54 -3.59 -5.26 15.53
CA VAL A 54 -4.48 -4.96 14.39
C VAL A 54 -3.80 -4.06 13.36
N ALA A 55 -2.87 -3.21 13.78
CA ALA A 55 -2.13 -2.33 12.89
C ALA A 55 -0.98 -3.04 12.12
N LEU A 56 -0.45 -4.17 12.62
CA LEU A 56 0.68 -4.89 12.01
C LEU A 56 0.46 -5.24 10.52
N PRO A 57 -0.72 -5.77 10.09
CA PRO A 57 -0.98 -6.06 8.68
C PRO A 57 -1.03 -4.80 7.80
N GLY A 58 -1.21 -3.61 8.38
CA GLY A 58 -1.23 -2.33 7.67
C GLY A 58 0.11 -1.97 7.01
N THR A 59 1.21 -2.59 7.44
CA THR A 59 2.55 -2.36 6.86
C THR A 59 2.63 -2.75 5.38
N GLN A 60 1.83 -3.72 4.92
CA GLN A 60 1.83 -4.15 3.52
C GLN A 60 1.44 -3.01 2.59
N GLY A 61 0.36 -2.29 2.91
CA GLY A 61 -0.08 -1.11 2.18
C GLY A 61 0.96 0.00 2.17
N PHE A 62 1.69 0.20 3.28
CA PHE A 62 2.81 1.14 3.32
C PHE A 62 3.94 0.74 2.35
N TYR A 63 4.33 -0.53 2.31
CA TYR A 63 5.39 -0.99 1.40
C TYR A 63 4.97 -0.90 -0.07
N GLY A 64 3.73 -1.28 -0.41
CA GLY A 64 3.22 -1.14 -1.78
C GLY A 64 3.08 0.31 -2.22
N PHE A 65 2.62 1.19 -1.33
CA PHE A 65 2.58 2.63 -1.58
C PHE A 65 3.97 3.22 -1.81
N LEU A 66 4.94 2.88 -0.96
CA LEU A 66 6.32 3.34 -1.11
C LEU A 66 6.95 2.84 -2.43
N GLY A 67 6.69 1.58 -2.79
CA GLY A 67 7.12 1.01 -4.07
C GLY A 67 6.55 1.76 -5.27
N ALA A 68 5.25 2.05 -5.27
CA ALA A 68 4.63 2.88 -6.29
C ALA A 68 5.27 4.28 -6.35
N PHE A 69 5.52 4.90 -5.20
CA PHE A 69 6.18 6.20 -5.10
C PHE A 69 7.61 6.19 -5.67
N PHE A 70 8.38 5.12 -5.43
CA PHE A 70 9.71 4.96 -6.00
C PHE A 70 9.68 4.84 -7.52
N VAL A 71 8.74 4.07 -8.09
CA VAL A 71 8.56 4.02 -9.55
C VAL A 71 8.26 5.41 -10.10
N MET A 72 7.36 6.15 -9.45
CA MET A 72 7.01 7.51 -9.83
C MET A 72 8.22 8.48 -9.79
N ILE A 73 9.04 8.42 -8.74
CA ILE A 73 10.27 9.23 -8.67
C ILE A 73 11.23 8.88 -9.82
N GLN A 74 11.40 7.59 -10.12
CA GLN A 74 12.28 7.14 -11.21
C GLN A 74 11.77 7.56 -12.60
N LEU A 75 10.45 7.63 -12.77
CA LEU A 75 9.82 8.18 -13.98
C LEU A 75 9.92 9.71 -14.07
N ARG A 76 10.47 10.39 -13.04
CA ARG A 76 10.61 11.86 -12.97
C ARG A 76 9.30 12.61 -13.15
N ILE A 77 8.16 12.01 -12.81
CA ILE A 77 6.84 12.64 -12.95
C ILE A 77 6.64 13.85 -12.02
N PHE A 78 7.43 13.97 -10.96
CA PHE A 78 7.43 15.14 -10.07
C PHE A 78 8.40 16.25 -10.54
N GLY A 79 9.15 16.05 -11.64
CA GLY A 79 9.98 17.05 -12.29
C GLY A 79 9.32 17.55 -13.59
N ALA A 80 9.55 18.81 -13.96
CA ALA A 80 8.87 19.50 -15.06
C ALA A 80 9.18 19.00 -16.49
N THR A 81 9.66 17.77 -16.67
CA THR A 81 9.89 17.17 -17.99
C THR A 81 9.47 15.70 -17.95
N LEU A 82 8.23 15.44 -18.35
CA LEU A 82 7.86 14.09 -18.77
C LEU A 82 8.82 13.66 -19.89
N PRO A 83 9.31 12.41 -19.87
CA PRO A 83 10.14 11.90 -20.94
C PRO A 83 9.44 12.12 -22.29
N PRO A 84 10.12 12.68 -23.30
CA PRO A 84 9.49 12.97 -24.58
C PRO A 84 8.93 11.68 -25.18
N LEU A 85 7.65 11.72 -25.56
CA LEU A 85 7.01 10.70 -26.40
C LEU A 85 7.57 10.88 -27.81
N SER A 86 8.77 10.33 -28.05
CA SER A 86 9.40 10.25 -29.36
C SER A 86 8.89 9.03 -30.12
#